data_AF-A0A142V9R1-F1
#
_entry.id   AF-A0A142V9R1-F1
#
_cell.length_a   1.000
_cell.length_b   1.000
_cell.length_c   1.000
_cell.angle_alpha   90.00
_cell.angle_beta   90.00
_cell.angle_gamma   90.00
#
_symmetry.space_group_name_H-M   'P 1'
#
loop_
_entity.id
_entity.type
_entity.pdbx_description
1 polymer ?
#
loop_
_entity_poly.entity_id
_entity_poly.type
_entity_poly.pdbx_seq_one_letter_code
_entity_poly.pdbx_strand_id
1 'polypeptide(L)'
;MINAVVCPTYLNRENLPYAADIFYHGKITYFLPTGFHPLELQSVFEFPSYCRARSIAFPSIIWEMCKLYFENSIEAKDCIDILEPIKREHIVIAAPVYNRDIREIQETKQFMHKYPQLLEIFKSTEINLKFASRELMGHVLYENILEKGSAGSVEYLRRNCRRVNDLVLLIAAVIVNRIRHFIPFIENILLYEHAWYALIMEIDKCQEIDKGEYHPSKYENSVDIEVFRFRLFEQILNPIFGKCDTKSKNEKIARLADSKMEEINRLKNKCEMIAREVVLMPTKEIQLKQKRLNELIESEISVPLSDLMDQPIKRVKDSLLNFMVDSTVIGGILTLAQGANVTTFTTAAAAGAISTAIKHIIRNCERRTTPSDLLVSGMKQMKIEYEDVQRYLSEIVIEQLDTKMVNPRNQNIL
;
A
#
# COMPACT_ATOMS: atom_id res chain seq x y z
N MET A 1 2.96 -18.92 -11.77
CA MET A 1 2.97 -18.53 -10.34
C MET A 1 3.01 -17.01 -10.34
N ILE A 2 2.06 -16.34 -9.68
CA ILE A 2 1.97 -14.88 -9.76
C ILE A 2 3.07 -14.32 -8.86
N ASN A 3 4.17 -13.93 -9.50
CA ASN A 3 5.18 -13.08 -8.92
C ASN A 3 4.47 -11.77 -8.59
N ALA A 4 4.63 -11.24 -7.39
CA ALA A 4 3.75 -10.17 -6.93
C ALA A 4 4.46 -8.86 -6.66
N VAL A 5 3.64 -7.85 -6.43
CA VAL A 5 4.00 -6.48 -6.76
C VAL A 5 4.20 -5.68 -5.52
N VAL A 6 5.07 -4.68 -5.61
CA VAL A 6 5.37 -3.83 -4.49
C VAL A 6 4.13 -3.06 -4.07
N CYS A 7 3.87 -2.99 -2.76
CA CYS A 7 2.81 -2.15 -2.24
C CYS A 7 3.03 -0.71 -2.73
N PRO A 8 2.03 -0.04 -3.32
CA PRO A 8 2.22 1.35 -3.69
C PRO A 8 2.40 2.23 -2.45
N THR A 9 1.89 1.83 -1.29
CA THR A 9 1.88 2.68 -0.09
C THR A 9 3.25 2.83 0.56
N TYR A 10 3.32 3.83 1.43
CA TYR A 10 4.49 4.12 2.24
C TYR A 10 4.35 3.51 3.63
N LEU A 11 5.49 3.18 4.22
CA LEU A 11 5.56 2.84 5.63
C LEU A 11 5.13 4.04 6.47
N ASN A 12 4.07 3.88 7.25
CA ASN A 12 3.59 4.85 8.23
C ASN A 12 2.79 4.12 9.31
N ARG A 13 2.22 4.84 10.29
CA ARG A 13 1.55 4.20 11.43
C ARG A 13 0.28 3.46 11.04
N GLU A 14 -0.42 3.93 10.02
CA GLU A 14 -1.61 3.26 9.46
C GLU A 14 -1.22 1.98 8.70
N ASN A 15 -0.03 1.99 8.09
CA ASN A 15 0.43 0.97 7.16
C ASN A 15 1.51 0.04 7.74
N LEU A 16 1.56 -0.16 9.06
CA LEU A 16 2.42 -1.21 9.64
C LEU A 16 1.89 -2.61 9.27
N PRO A 17 2.78 -3.59 9.01
CA PRO A 17 2.38 -4.94 8.63
C PRO A 17 1.49 -5.59 9.67
N TYR A 18 0.57 -6.43 9.21
CA TYR A 18 -0.01 -7.47 10.03
C TYR A 18 0.95 -8.66 10.10
N ALA A 19 0.88 -9.41 11.20
CA ALA A 19 1.62 -10.67 11.31
C ALA A 19 1.25 -11.63 10.16
N ALA A 20 -0.01 -11.58 9.71
CA ALA A 20 -0.48 -12.34 8.57
C ALA A 20 0.28 -12.01 7.29
N ASP A 21 0.64 -10.75 7.05
CA ASP A 21 1.41 -10.34 5.87
C ASP A 21 2.79 -11.01 5.87
N ILE A 22 3.43 -11.03 7.05
CA ILE A 22 4.77 -11.60 7.24
C ILE A 22 4.70 -13.11 7.03
N PHE A 23 3.72 -13.78 7.65
CA PHE A 23 3.56 -15.21 7.50
C PHE A 23 3.14 -15.60 6.08
N TYR A 24 2.32 -14.81 5.41
CA TYR A 24 1.86 -15.10 4.05
C TYR A 24 3.00 -15.00 3.04
N HIS A 25 3.82 -13.94 3.10
CA HIS A 25 4.81 -13.65 2.04
C HIS A 25 6.27 -13.91 2.42
N GLY A 26 6.61 -14.02 3.70
CA GLY A 26 7.97 -14.26 4.19
C GLY A 26 8.92 -13.06 4.06
N LYS A 27 8.79 -12.25 2.99
CA LYS A 27 9.44 -10.95 2.80
C LYS A 27 8.47 -9.91 2.25
N ILE A 28 8.36 -8.77 2.94
CA ILE A 28 7.50 -7.65 2.55
C ILE A 28 8.36 -6.45 2.23
N THR A 29 8.10 -5.77 1.12
CA THR A 29 8.80 -4.51 0.81
C THR A 29 7.93 -3.33 1.16
N TYR A 30 8.45 -2.48 2.04
CA TYR A 30 7.88 -1.20 2.35
C TYR A 30 8.71 -0.10 1.73
N PHE A 31 8.02 0.88 1.18
CA PHE A 31 8.70 2.05 0.68
C PHE A 31 8.75 3.14 1.74
N LEU A 32 9.91 3.76 1.85
CA LEU A 32 10.02 5.01 2.58
C LEU A 32 9.39 6.13 1.77
N PRO A 33 8.75 7.11 2.43
CA PRO A 33 8.34 8.32 1.75
C PRO A 33 9.60 8.98 1.12
N THR A 34 9.67 9.13 -0.22
CA THR A 34 10.84 9.70 -0.94
C THR A 34 11.11 11.14 -0.54
N GLY A 35 12.28 11.49 0.01
CA GLY A 35 12.45 12.85 0.54
C GLY A 35 13.81 13.24 1.04
N PHE A 36 14.86 12.50 0.66
CA PHE A 36 16.16 12.60 1.36
C PHE A 36 17.20 13.41 0.59
N HIS A 37 16.81 14.01 -0.54
CA HIS A 37 17.69 14.95 -1.22
C HIS A 37 17.58 16.34 -0.57
N PRO A 38 18.68 16.99 -0.18
CA PRO A 38 18.65 18.33 0.41
C PRO A 38 17.88 19.37 -0.43
N LEU A 39 17.89 19.22 -1.76
CA LEU A 39 17.11 20.06 -2.68
C LEU A 39 15.60 19.83 -2.56
N GLU A 40 15.16 18.60 -2.31
CA GLU A 40 13.74 18.29 -2.07
C GLU A 40 13.28 19.00 -0.81
N LEU A 41 14.05 18.89 0.27
CA LEU A 41 13.81 19.56 1.55
C LEU A 41 13.75 21.09 1.43
N GLN A 42 14.69 21.69 0.69
CA GLN A 42 14.69 23.13 0.44
C GLN A 42 13.44 23.58 -0.31
N SER A 43 13.12 22.91 -1.42
CA SER A 43 11.99 23.23 -2.29
C SER A 43 10.66 23.17 -1.54
N VAL A 44 10.57 22.18 -0.66
CA VAL A 44 9.48 21.93 0.26
C VAL A 44 9.25 23.11 1.23
N PHE A 45 10.30 23.70 1.81
CA PHE A 45 10.16 24.89 2.67
C PHE A 45 9.93 26.19 1.89
N GLU A 46 10.53 26.29 0.70
CA GLU A 46 10.47 27.47 -0.13
C GLU A 46 9.12 27.63 -0.82
N PHE A 47 8.49 26.54 -1.27
CA PHE A 47 7.27 26.60 -2.06
C PHE A 47 6.07 27.24 -1.31
N PRO A 48 5.74 26.86 -0.05
CA PRO A 48 4.71 27.55 0.72
C PRO A 48 5.05 29.03 0.97
N SER A 49 6.33 29.32 1.25
CA SER A 49 6.82 30.69 1.46
C SER A 49 6.68 31.55 0.19
N TYR A 50 7.02 30.97 -0.96
CA TYR A 50 6.86 31.56 -2.29
C TYR A 50 5.38 31.88 -2.57
N CYS A 51 4.49 30.93 -2.30
CA CYS A 51 3.06 31.11 -2.50
C CYS A 51 2.49 32.19 -1.60
N ARG A 52 2.87 32.21 -0.32
CA ARG A 52 2.48 33.26 0.64
C ARG A 52 2.94 34.64 0.18
N ALA A 53 4.22 34.79 -0.15
CA ALA A 53 4.79 36.08 -0.57
C ALA A 53 4.11 36.67 -1.81
N ARG A 54 3.58 35.81 -2.69
CA ARG A 54 2.91 36.20 -3.94
C ARG A 54 1.38 36.11 -3.88
N SER A 55 0.80 35.89 -2.71
CA SER A 55 -0.66 35.73 -2.53
C SER A 55 -1.28 34.66 -3.47
N ILE A 56 -0.56 33.56 -3.69
CA ILE A 56 -1.00 32.46 -4.55
C ILE A 56 -1.93 31.56 -3.74
N ALA A 57 -3.17 31.40 -4.22
CA ALA A 57 -4.16 30.50 -3.64
C ALA A 57 -4.28 29.20 -4.44
N PHE A 58 -4.42 28.09 -3.73
CA PHE A 58 -4.76 26.76 -4.24
C PHE A 58 -5.96 26.18 -3.49
N PRO A 59 -6.65 25.18 -4.08
CA PRO A 59 -7.65 24.39 -3.37
C PRO A 59 -7.11 23.83 -2.05
N SER A 60 -7.96 23.73 -1.03
CA SER A 60 -7.59 23.24 0.31
C SER A 60 -6.88 21.88 0.29
N ILE A 61 -7.29 20.98 -0.60
CA ILE A 61 -6.69 19.65 -0.75
C ILE A 61 -5.19 19.69 -1.08
N ILE A 62 -4.72 20.69 -1.84
CA ILE A 62 -3.28 20.81 -2.16
C ILE A 62 -2.48 21.15 -0.90
N TRP A 63 -3.02 22.04 -0.05
CA TRP A 63 -2.39 22.39 1.22
C TRP A 63 -2.39 21.22 2.20
N GLU A 64 -3.49 20.47 2.25
CA GLU A 64 -3.57 19.24 3.06
C GLU A 64 -2.56 18.19 2.57
N MET A 65 -2.41 18.02 1.26
CA MET A 65 -1.40 17.12 0.69
C MET A 65 0.03 17.56 1.01
N CYS A 66 0.32 18.87 1.01
CA CYS A 66 1.60 19.36 1.50
C CYS A 66 1.81 18.95 2.96
N LYS A 67 0.83 19.17 3.84
CA LYS A 67 0.93 18.79 5.26
C LYS A 67 1.20 17.29 5.44
N LEU A 68 0.39 16.45 4.79
CA LEU A 68 0.50 14.98 4.86
C LEU A 68 1.82 14.47 4.29
N TYR A 69 2.37 15.11 3.25
CA TYR A 69 3.70 14.79 2.72
C TYR A 69 4.77 14.84 3.84
N PHE A 70 4.66 15.76 4.80
CA PHE A 70 5.59 15.87 5.93
C PHE A 70 5.35 14.84 7.03
N GLU A 71 4.11 14.76 7.51
CA GLU A 71 3.74 13.90 8.64
C GLU A 71 4.12 12.44 8.38
N ASN A 72 3.98 11.98 7.13
CA ASN A 72 4.39 10.62 6.73
C ASN A 72 5.87 10.32 7.01
N SER A 73 6.77 11.28 6.89
CA SER A 73 8.21 10.99 7.07
C SER A 73 8.55 10.77 8.54
N ILE A 74 7.87 11.48 9.45
CA ILE A 74 8.00 11.27 10.90
C ILE A 74 7.41 9.91 11.27
N GLU A 75 6.19 9.64 10.81
CA GLU A 75 5.53 8.35 11.06
C GLU A 75 6.34 7.16 10.51
N ALA A 76 6.99 7.32 9.35
CA ALA A 76 7.85 6.29 8.78
C ALA A 76 9.01 5.95 9.71
N LYS A 77 9.70 6.95 10.29
CA LYS A 77 10.80 6.72 11.23
C LYS A 77 10.34 5.91 12.44
N ASP A 78 9.25 6.34 13.08
CA ASP A 78 8.69 5.64 14.25
C ASP A 78 8.35 4.17 13.91
N CYS A 79 7.81 3.94 12.72
CA CYS A 79 7.47 2.60 12.25
C CYS A 79 8.70 1.72 12.01
N ILE A 80 9.79 2.27 11.45
CA ILE A 80 11.04 1.53 11.28
C ILE A 80 11.55 1.04 12.64
N ASP A 81 11.51 1.92 13.65
CA ASP A 81 11.98 1.57 15.00
C ASP A 81 11.14 0.44 15.61
N ILE A 82 9.82 0.45 15.39
CA ILE A 82 8.94 -0.64 15.81
C ILE A 82 9.31 -1.95 15.10
N LEU A 83 9.57 -1.89 13.80
CA LEU A 83 9.81 -3.06 12.93
C LEU A 83 11.22 -3.63 12.98
N GLU A 84 12.17 -2.96 13.63
CA GLU A 84 13.58 -3.39 13.71
C GLU A 84 13.77 -4.89 14.03
N PRO A 85 13.00 -5.55 14.94
CA PRO A 85 13.17 -6.97 15.24
C PRO A 85 12.93 -7.92 14.06
N ILE A 86 12.11 -7.54 13.08
CA ILE A 86 11.77 -8.36 11.90
C ILE A 86 12.35 -7.78 10.60
N LYS A 87 12.96 -6.60 10.68
CA LYS A 87 13.44 -5.84 9.53
C LYS A 87 14.45 -6.63 8.70
N ARG A 88 15.48 -7.20 9.33
CA ARG A 88 16.58 -7.83 8.59
C ARG A 88 16.16 -9.07 7.78
N GLU A 89 15.14 -9.78 8.25
CA GLU A 89 14.80 -11.11 7.72
C GLU A 89 13.49 -11.11 6.92
N HIS A 90 12.51 -10.31 7.34
CA HIS A 90 11.16 -10.33 6.79
C HIS A 90 10.71 -9.02 6.14
N ILE A 91 11.44 -7.92 6.31
CA ILE A 91 11.03 -6.61 5.75
C ILE A 91 12.15 -5.96 4.96
N VAL A 92 11.92 -5.78 3.66
CA VAL A 92 12.77 -4.95 2.83
C VAL A 92 12.27 -3.51 2.90
N ILE A 93 13.16 -2.58 3.21
CA ILE A 93 12.84 -1.16 3.17
C ILE A 93 13.45 -0.59 1.90
N ALA A 94 12.61 -0.17 0.97
CA ALA A 94 13.02 0.40 -0.31
C ALA A 94 12.93 1.92 -0.28
N ALA A 95 13.98 2.60 -0.74
CA ALA A 95 13.89 3.99 -1.15
C ALA A 95 13.42 4.01 -2.61
N PRO A 96 12.23 4.56 -2.93
CA PRO A 96 11.80 4.63 -4.31
C PRO A 96 12.71 5.60 -5.09
N VAL A 97 13.44 5.09 -6.07
CA VAL A 97 14.15 5.90 -7.06
C VAL A 97 13.65 5.50 -8.43
N TYR A 98 12.89 6.38 -9.06
CA TYR A 98 12.34 6.20 -10.41
C TYR A 98 12.07 7.57 -11.02
N ASN A 99 12.12 7.66 -12.35
CA ASN A 99 11.83 8.91 -13.04
C ASN A 99 10.36 9.27 -12.88
N ARG A 100 10.11 10.51 -12.46
CA ARG A 100 8.76 11.06 -12.28
C ARG A 100 8.68 12.49 -12.78
N ASP A 101 9.48 12.83 -13.78
CA ASP A 101 9.50 14.15 -14.40
C ASP A 101 8.21 14.46 -15.17
N ILE A 102 8.07 15.68 -15.70
CA ILE A 102 6.85 16.07 -16.41
C ILE A 102 6.59 15.20 -17.63
N ARG A 103 7.64 14.77 -18.34
CA ARG A 103 7.53 13.93 -19.53
C ARG A 103 7.00 12.56 -19.16
N GLU A 104 7.60 11.89 -18.18
CA GLU A 104 7.20 10.55 -17.72
C GLU A 104 5.74 10.52 -17.24
N ILE A 105 5.31 11.54 -16.49
CA ILE A 105 3.92 11.65 -16.04
C ILE A 105 2.98 11.90 -17.22
N GLN A 106 3.40 12.67 -18.21
CA GLN A 106 2.59 12.90 -19.41
C GLN A 106 2.46 11.64 -20.27
N GLU A 107 3.53 10.86 -20.42
CA GLU A 107 3.51 9.54 -21.08
C GLU A 107 2.59 8.57 -20.34
N THR A 108 2.62 8.57 -19.01
CA THR A 108 1.71 7.74 -18.20
C THR A 108 0.26 8.16 -18.37
N LYS A 109 -0.05 9.46 -18.48
CA LYS A 109 -1.41 9.93 -18.82
C LYS A 109 -1.84 9.43 -20.20
N GLN A 110 -0.96 9.46 -21.20
CA GLN A 110 -1.26 8.94 -22.53
C GLN A 110 -1.54 7.43 -22.49
N PHE A 111 -0.75 6.67 -21.72
CA PHE A 111 -0.98 5.25 -21.48
C PHE A 111 -2.36 5.00 -20.84
N MET A 112 -2.75 5.77 -19.82
CA MET A 112 -4.07 5.67 -19.20
C MET A 112 -5.22 6.11 -20.12
N HIS A 113 -4.99 7.01 -21.07
CA HIS A 113 -5.97 7.35 -22.09
C HIS A 113 -6.16 6.23 -23.12
N LYS A 114 -5.09 5.51 -23.45
CA LYS A 114 -5.14 4.30 -24.29
C LYS A 114 -5.90 3.16 -23.61
N TYR A 115 -5.73 3.02 -22.30
CA TYR A 115 -6.36 1.98 -21.47
C TYR A 115 -7.27 2.60 -20.39
N PRO A 116 -8.46 3.12 -20.77
CA PRO A 116 -9.33 3.89 -19.86
C PRO A 116 -9.81 3.09 -18.65
N GLN A 117 -9.87 1.76 -18.73
CA GLN A 117 -10.24 0.90 -17.62
C GLN A 117 -9.31 1.03 -16.40
N LEU A 118 -8.05 1.43 -16.61
CA LEU A 118 -7.09 1.67 -15.51
C LEU A 118 -7.56 2.77 -14.57
N LEU A 119 -8.14 3.85 -15.13
CA LEU A 119 -8.66 4.95 -14.34
C LEU A 119 -9.90 4.54 -13.54
N GLU A 120 -10.74 3.67 -14.11
CA GLU A 120 -11.94 3.17 -13.41
C GLU A 120 -11.57 2.23 -12.25
N ILE A 121 -10.63 1.30 -12.47
CA ILE A 121 -10.10 0.44 -11.40
C ILE A 121 -9.42 1.28 -10.31
N PHE A 122 -8.63 2.29 -10.70
CA PHE A 122 -8.00 3.20 -9.77
C PHE A 122 -9.02 3.93 -8.89
N LYS A 123 -10.13 4.44 -9.46
CA LYS A 123 -11.19 5.11 -8.71
C LYS A 123 -11.92 4.21 -7.71
N SER A 124 -11.98 2.89 -7.95
CA SER A 124 -12.49 1.93 -6.96
C SER A 124 -11.48 1.45 -5.95
N THR A 125 -10.19 1.65 -6.23
CA THR A 125 -9.14 1.26 -5.30
C THR A 125 -9.19 2.22 -4.12
N GLU A 126 -9.13 1.71 -2.90
CA GLU A 126 -9.03 2.57 -1.73
C GLU A 126 -7.67 3.27 -1.76
N ILE A 127 -7.67 4.60 -1.83
CA ILE A 127 -6.46 5.40 -1.92
C ILE A 127 -6.22 6.05 -0.57
N ASN A 128 -5.11 5.68 0.09
CA ASN A 128 -4.64 6.43 1.24
C ASN A 128 -4.19 7.85 0.79
N LEU A 129 -4.83 8.89 1.33
CA LEU A 129 -4.50 10.28 1.00
C LEU A 129 -3.03 10.59 1.31
N LYS A 130 -2.44 10.00 2.36
CA LYS A 130 -1.01 10.11 2.68
C LYS A 130 -0.13 9.63 1.51
N PHE A 131 -0.51 8.50 0.91
CA PHE A 131 0.19 7.95 -0.25
C PHE A 131 0.06 8.86 -1.48
N ALA A 132 -1.17 9.26 -1.84
CA ALA A 132 -1.42 10.17 -2.96
C ALA A 132 -0.71 11.52 -2.80
N SER A 133 -0.71 12.07 -1.58
CA SER A 133 -0.02 13.31 -1.23
C SER A 133 1.48 13.20 -1.52
N ARG A 134 2.09 12.07 -1.13
CA ARG A 134 3.52 11.87 -1.29
C ARG A 134 3.93 11.68 -2.75
N GLU A 135 3.17 10.92 -3.52
CA GLU A 135 3.42 10.79 -4.98
C GLU A 135 3.28 12.13 -5.71
N LEU A 136 2.17 12.84 -5.46
CA LEU A 136 1.89 14.08 -6.17
C LEU A 136 2.86 15.19 -5.76
N MET A 137 3.07 15.39 -4.45
CA MET A 137 3.96 16.45 -3.98
C MET A 137 5.43 16.10 -4.21
N GLY A 138 5.82 14.81 -4.23
CA GLY A 138 7.15 14.40 -4.68
C GLY A 138 7.37 14.81 -6.14
N HIS A 139 6.41 14.58 -7.03
CA HIS A 139 6.51 15.08 -8.41
C HIS A 139 6.54 16.62 -8.49
N VAL A 140 5.65 17.30 -7.76
CA VAL A 140 5.46 18.76 -7.89
C VAL A 140 6.54 19.57 -7.17
N LEU A 141 6.92 19.18 -5.95
CA LEU A 141 7.85 19.94 -5.10
C LEU A 141 9.30 19.52 -5.29
N TYR A 142 9.57 18.46 -6.06
CA TYR A 142 10.93 18.04 -6.39
C TYR A 142 11.20 18.17 -7.89
N GLU A 143 10.73 17.22 -8.71
CA GLU A 143 11.11 17.17 -10.13
C GLU A 143 10.72 18.46 -10.88
N ASN A 144 9.49 18.94 -10.66
CA ASN A 144 9.02 20.14 -11.34
C ASN A 144 9.73 21.41 -10.84
N ILE A 145 10.14 21.46 -9.56
CA ILE A 145 10.94 22.57 -9.04
C ILE A 145 12.36 22.53 -9.61
N LEU A 146 12.97 21.34 -9.73
CA LEU A 146 14.27 21.17 -10.37
C LEU A 146 14.23 21.64 -11.84
N GLU A 147 13.17 21.30 -12.57
CA GLU A 147 13.03 21.67 -13.98
C GLU A 147 12.65 23.14 -14.21
N LYS A 148 11.68 23.66 -13.44
CA LYS A 148 10.97 24.91 -13.77
C LYS A 148 10.84 25.89 -12.59
N GLY A 149 11.42 25.55 -11.45
CA GLY A 149 11.33 26.32 -10.22
C GLY A 149 9.92 26.38 -9.62
N SER A 150 9.79 27.17 -8.56
CA SER A 150 8.50 27.38 -7.86
C SER A 150 7.41 27.97 -8.78
N ALA A 151 7.78 28.84 -9.73
CA ALA A 151 6.83 29.45 -10.67
C ALA A 151 6.22 28.41 -11.62
N GLY A 152 7.05 27.54 -12.21
CA GLY A 152 6.56 26.47 -13.09
C GLY A 152 5.73 25.44 -12.36
N SER A 153 6.07 25.12 -11.12
CA SER A 153 5.29 24.21 -10.26
C SER A 153 3.89 24.79 -9.96
N VAL A 154 3.79 26.10 -9.72
CA VAL A 154 2.51 26.79 -9.57
C VAL A 154 1.68 26.70 -10.85
N GLU A 155 2.27 26.98 -12.00
CA GLU A 155 1.57 26.91 -13.29
C GLU A 155 1.08 25.48 -13.58
N TYR A 156 1.94 24.50 -13.32
CA TYR A 156 1.62 23.08 -13.49
C TYR A 156 0.45 22.65 -12.62
N LEU A 157 0.45 22.99 -11.33
CA LEU A 157 -0.68 22.72 -10.44
C LEU A 157 -1.93 23.44 -10.91
N ARG A 158 -1.86 24.73 -11.29
CA ARG A 158 -3.01 25.48 -11.81
C ARG A 158 -3.62 24.84 -13.04
N ARG A 159 -2.79 24.31 -13.96
CA ARG A 159 -3.27 23.61 -15.16
C ARG A 159 -3.95 22.29 -14.81
N ASN A 160 -3.41 21.52 -13.88
CA ASN A 160 -3.93 20.20 -13.52
C ASN A 160 -5.01 20.23 -12.42
N CYS A 161 -5.24 21.38 -11.77
CA CYS A 161 -6.29 21.55 -10.76
C CYS A 161 -7.48 22.39 -11.27
N ARG A 162 -7.60 22.63 -12.59
CA ARG A 162 -8.72 23.40 -13.17
C ARG A 162 -10.05 22.70 -12.96
N ARG A 163 -10.05 21.37 -13.03
CA ARG A 163 -11.21 20.50 -12.81
C ARG A 163 -10.82 19.35 -11.89
N VAL A 164 -11.79 18.84 -11.12
CA VAL A 164 -11.57 17.71 -10.21
C VAL A 164 -11.02 16.49 -10.97
N ASN A 165 -11.57 16.19 -12.15
CA ASN A 165 -11.13 15.06 -12.96
C ASN A 165 -9.66 15.18 -13.43
N ASP A 166 -9.17 16.40 -13.68
CA ASP A 166 -7.79 16.62 -14.09
C ASP A 166 -6.82 16.32 -12.94
N LEU A 167 -7.22 16.69 -11.70
CA LEU A 167 -6.47 16.39 -10.50
C LEU A 167 -6.46 14.88 -10.21
N VAL A 168 -7.63 14.22 -10.31
CA VAL A 168 -7.74 12.77 -10.14
C VAL A 168 -6.87 12.03 -11.16
N LEU A 169 -6.90 12.44 -12.43
CA LEU A 169 -6.06 11.85 -13.47
C LEU A 169 -4.56 12.08 -13.19
N LEU A 170 -4.18 13.26 -12.68
CA LEU A 170 -2.79 13.51 -12.29
C LEU A 170 -2.35 12.60 -11.14
N ILE A 171 -3.19 12.47 -10.09
CA ILE A 171 -2.91 11.57 -8.96
C ILE A 171 -2.78 10.12 -9.44
N ALA A 172 -3.70 9.67 -10.30
CA ALA A 172 -3.65 8.33 -10.87
C ALA A 172 -2.38 8.12 -11.69
N ALA A 173 -1.99 9.10 -12.51
CA ALA A 173 -0.80 9.01 -13.35
C ALA A 173 0.50 8.91 -12.54
N VAL A 174 0.66 9.67 -11.45
CA VAL A 174 1.87 9.57 -10.61
C VAL A 174 1.97 8.19 -9.93
N ILE A 175 0.84 7.64 -9.47
CA ILE A 175 0.78 6.31 -8.84
C ILE A 175 1.02 5.19 -9.86
N VAL A 176 0.36 5.24 -11.01
CA VAL A 176 0.53 4.25 -12.09
C VAL A 176 1.95 4.27 -12.63
N ASN A 177 2.57 5.45 -12.75
CA ASN A 177 3.96 5.58 -13.18
C ASN A 177 4.90 4.80 -12.25
N ARG A 178 4.72 4.98 -10.93
CA ARG A 178 5.46 4.22 -9.93
C ARG A 178 5.25 2.73 -10.08
N ILE A 179 4.00 2.27 -10.12
CA ILE A 179 3.69 0.83 -10.22
C ILE A 179 4.37 0.23 -11.46
N ARG A 180 4.22 0.88 -12.63
CA ARG A 180 4.84 0.44 -13.90
C ARG A 180 6.35 0.27 -13.81
N HIS A 181 7.04 1.13 -13.06
CA HIS A 181 8.49 1.06 -12.89
C HIS A 181 8.93 -0.16 -12.06
N PHE A 182 8.11 -0.57 -11.09
CA PHE A 182 8.45 -1.66 -10.18
C PHE A 182 7.90 -3.03 -10.61
N ILE A 183 6.99 -3.08 -11.60
CA ILE A 183 6.48 -4.34 -12.16
C ILE A 183 7.60 -5.28 -12.65
N PRO A 184 8.66 -4.84 -13.35
CA PRO A 184 9.69 -5.77 -13.79
C PRO A 184 10.51 -6.46 -12.67
N PHE A 185 10.47 -5.93 -11.44
CA PHE A 185 11.29 -6.40 -10.30
C PHE A 185 10.50 -7.23 -9.27
N ILE A 186 9.32 -7.68 -9.69
CA ILE A 186 8.26 -8.32 -8.91
C ILE A 186 8.65 -9.67 -8.26
N GLU A 187 9.69 -10.37 -8.73
CA GLU A 187 9.93 -11.78 -8.37
C GLU A 187 10.16 -12.08 -6.87
N ASN A 188 10.34 -11.08 -6.00
CA ASN A 188 10.69 -11.27 -4.59
C ASN A 188 9.84 -10.48 -3.58
N ILE A 189 8.71 -9.90 -3.99
CA ILE A 189 8.03 -8.85 -3.20
C ILE A 189 6.51 -9.03 -3.27
N LEU A 190 5.73 -8.72 -2.23
CA LEU A 190 4.26 -8.78 -2.33
C LEU A 190 3.54 -7.59 -1.64
N LEU A 191 2.32 -7.35 -2.14
CA LEU A 191 1.38 -6.30 -1.80
C LEU A 191 0.92 -6.35 -0.34
N TYR A 192 1.17 -5.27 0.40
CA TYR A 192 0.54 -5.00 1.69
C TYR A 192 -0.96 -4.69 1.55
N GLU A 193 -1.39 -4.05 0.45
CA GLU A 193 -2.80 -3.74 0.18
C GLU A 193 -3.30 -4.50 -1.06
N HIS A 194 -3.93 -5.66 -0.82
CA HIS A 194 -4.53 -6.51 -1.86
C HIS A 194 -5.60 -5.77 -2.69
N ALA A 195 -6.11 -4.63 -2.22
CA ALA A 195 -6.97 -3.72 -3.00
C ALA A 195 -6.32 -3.24 -4.31
N TRP A 196 -4.99 -3.09 -4.35
CA TRP A 196 -4.26 -2.65 -5.55
C TRP A 196 -4.00 -3.76 -6.55
N TYR A 197 -4.21 -5.02 -6.16
CA TYR A 197 -3.88 -6.19 -6.99
C TYR A 197 -4.59 -6.13 -8.35
N ALA A 198 -5.87 -5.74 -8.37
CA ALA A 198 -6.61 -5.58 -9.62
C ALA A 198 -5.99 -4.53 -10.56
N LEU A 199 -5.60 -3.37 -10.03
CA LEU A 199 -4.96 -2.31 -10.84
C LEU A 199 -3.63 -2.79 -11.41
N ILE A 200 -2.84 -3.45 -10.58
CA ILE A 200 -1.52 -3.96 -10.92
C ILE A 200 -1.59 -5.02 -12.01
N MET A 201 -2.48 -6.01 -11.85
CA MET A 201 -2.67 -7.06 -12.86
C MET A 201 -3.16 -6.47 -14.18
N GLU A 202 -4.02 -5.45 -14.14
CA GLU A 202 -4.46 -4.79 -15.37
C GLU A 202 -3.33 -3.97 -16.02
N ILE A 203 -2.43 -3.35 -15.23
CA ILE A 203 -1.23 -2.68 -15.76
C ILE A 203 -0.30 -3.71 -16.43
N ASP A 204 0.01 -4.82 -15.76
CA ASP A 204 0.87 -5.89 -16.30
C ASP A 204 0.30 -6.43 -17.63
N LYS A 205 -1.00 -6.74 -17.64
CA LYS A 205 -1.74 -7.13 -18.84
C LYS A 205 -1.64 -6.08 -19.95
N CYS A 206 -1.83 -4.80 -19.65
CA CYS A 206 -1.71 -3.73 -20.65
C CYS A 206 -0.27 -3.62 -21.20
N GLN A 207 0.75 -3.82 -20.36
CA GLN A 207 2.15 -3.85 -20.79
C GLN A 207 2.47 -5.07 -21.66
N GLU A 208 1.95 -6.26 -21.36
CA GLU A 208 2.07 -7.46 -22.20
C GLU A 208 1.36 -7.28 -23.56
N ILE A 209 0.18 -6.64 -23.57
CA ILE A 209 -0.52 -6.29 -24.82
C ILE A 209 0.35 -5.38 -25.69
N ASP A 210 0.99 -4.37 -25.10
CA ASP A 210 1.89 -3.46 -25.83
C ASP A 210 3.14 -4.15 -26.38
N LYS A 211 3.60 -5.21 -25.71
CA LYS A 211 4.75 -6.02 -26.15
C LYS A 211 4.37 -7.16 -27.11
N GLY A 212 3.09 -7.46 -27.26
CA GLY A 212 2.59 -8.59 -28.06
C GLY A 212 2.73 -9.96 -27.38
N GLU A 213 2.85 -10.00 -26.05
CA GLU A 213 3.15 -11.20 -25.24
C GLU A 213 1.96 -11.69 -24.41
N TYR A 214 0.73 -11.26 -24.74
CA TYR A 214 -0.44 -11.50 -23.90
C TYR A 214 -0.93 -12.96 -23.90
N HIS A 215 -1.07 -13.53 -22.70
CA HIS A 215 -1.61 -14.88 -22.48
C HIS A 215 -2.90 -14.86 -21.61
N PRO A 216 -4.10 -15.08 -22.19
CA PRO A 216 -5.38 -14.95 -21.47
C PRO A 216 -5.52 -15.84 -20.22
N SER A 217 -5.00 -17.07 -20.28
CA SER A 217 -5.10 -18.06 -19.20
C SER A 217 -4.33 -17.67 -17.93
N LYS A 218 -3.39 -16.72 -18.01
CA LYS A 218 -2.65 -16.18 -16.85
C LYS A 218 -3.57 -15.38 -15.91
N TYR A 219 -4.63 -14.79 -16.44
CA TYR A 219 -5.44 -13.79 -15.74
C TYR A 219 -6.83 -14.30 -15.31
N GLU A 220 -7.36 -15.35 -15.94
CA GLU A 220 -8.72 -15.85 -15.72
C GLU A 220 -8.94 -16.36 -14.27
N ASN A 221 -9.89 -15.75 -13.54
CA ASN A 221 -10.26 -16.02 -12.13
C ASN A 221 -9.12 -15.94 -11.09
N SER A 222 -7.89 -15.68 -11.52
CA SER A 222 -6.68 -15.65 -10.67
C SER A 222 -6.74 -14.55 -9.61
N VAL A 223 -7.29 -13.39 -9.97
CA VAL A 223 -7.48 -12.23 -9.10
C VAL A 223 -8.41 -12.54 -7.95
N ASP A 224 -9.60 -13.06 -8.25
CA ASP A 224 -10.62 -13.30 -7.23
C ASP A 224 -10.18 -14.40 -6.25
N ILE A 225 -9.53 -15.45 -6.76
CA ILE A 225 -9.01 -16.54 -5.92
C ILE A 225 -7.89 -16.05 -5.00
N GLU A 226 -6.92 -15.30 -5.51
CA GLU A 226 -5.78 -14.84 -4.69
C GLU A 226 -6.22 -13.81 -3.63
N VAL A 227 -7.07 -12.85 -4.01
CA VAL A 227 -7.64 -11.87 -3.07
C VAL A 227 -8.43 -12.58 -1.97
N PHE A 228 -9.26 -13.57 -2.33
CA PHE A 228 -10.03 -14.33 -1.35
C PHE A 228 -9.12 -15.14 -0.41
N ARG A 229 -8.12 -15.83 -0.97
CA ARG A 229 -7.15 -16.65 -0.23
C ARG A 229 -6.44 -15.82 0.83
N PHE A 230 -5.90 -14.67 0.45
CA PHE A 230 -5.21 -13.79 1.38
C PHE A 230 -6.15 -13.25 2.46
N ARG A 231 -7.32 -12.72 2.07
CA ARG A 231 -8.28 -12.18 3.05
C ARG A 231 -8.74 -13.23 4.04
N LEU A 232 -8.96 -14.47 3.60
CA LEU A 232 -9.27 -15.56 4.50
C LEU A 232 -8.12 -15.80 5.50
N PHE A 233 -6.88 -15.88 5.01
CA PHE A 233 -5.70 -16.10 5.86
C PHE A 233 -5.47 -14.96 6.86
N GLU A 234 -5.55 -13.70 6.41
CA GLU A 234 -5.46 -12.50 7.24
C GLU A 234 -6.47 -12.55 8.37
N GLN A 235 -7.74 -12.79 8.05
CA GLN A 235 -8.81 -12.74 9.04
C GLN A 235 -8.77 -13.89 10.05
N ILE A 236 -8.24 -15.06 9.66
CA ILE A 236 -7.98 -16.17 10.58
C ILE A 236 -6.90 -15.78 11.62
N LEU A 237 -5.86 -15.05 11.19
CA LEU A 237 -4.71 -14.73 12.05
C LEU A 237 -4.85 -13.42 12.82
N ASN A 238 -5.62 -12.46 12.30
CA ASN A 238 -5.75 -11.12 12.85
C ASN A 238 -6.19 -11.10 14.34
N PRO A 239 -7.17 -11.91 14.79
CA PRO A 239 -7.55 -11.93 16.21
C PRO A 239 -6.44 -12.42 17.16
N ILE A 240 -5.45 -13.14 16.64
CA ILE A 240 -4.43 -13.83 17.43
C ILE A 240 -3.12 -13.03 17.47
N PHE A 241 -2.67 -12.59 16.30
CA PHE A 241 -1.37 -11.94 16.14
C PHE A 241 -1.49 -10.43 15.85
N GLY A 242 -2.55 -10.04 15.13
CA GLY A 242 -2.86 -8.65 14.84
C GLY A 242 -1.76 -7.88 14.12
N LYS A 243 -1.78 -6.55 14.32
CA LYS A 243 -0.86 -5.59 13.72
C LYS A 243 0.47 -5.51 14.47
N CYS A 244 1.56 -5.33 13.72
CA CYS A 244 2.95 -5.21 14.17
C CYS A 244 3.25 -3.80 14.74
N ASP A 245 2.55 -3.41 15.79
CA ASP A 245 2.56 -2.05 16.36
C ASP A 245 3.58 -1.83 17.50
N THR A 246 4.25 -2.89 17.95
CA THR A 246 5.17 -2.85 19.09
C THR A 246 6.35 -3.80 18.89
N LYS A 247 7.52 -3.42 19.42
CA LYS A 247 8.75 -4.22 19.34
C LYS A 247 8.57 -5.63 19.91
N SER A 248 7.89 -5.77 21.05
CA SER A 248 7.67 -7.07 21.72
C SER A 248 6.80 -8.02 20.90
N LYS A 249 5.77 -7.52 20.21
CA LYS A 249 4.99 -8.33 19.25
C LYS A 249 5.85 -8.77 18.08
N ASN A 250 6.67 -7.87 17.54
CA ASN A 250 7.51 -8.16 16.38
C ASN A 250 8.57 -9.22 16.70
N GLU A 251 9.18 -9.17 17.89
CA GLU A 251 10.09 -10.23 18.36
C GLU A 251 9.39 -11.60 18.45
N LYS A 252 8.13 -11.63 18.88
CA LYS A 252 7.34 -12.87 18.92
C LYS A 252 7.02 -13.36 17.51
N ILE A 253 6.67 -12.46 16.60
CA ILE A 253 6.35 -12.78 15.20
C ILE A 253 7.57 -13.32 14.46
N ALA A 254 8.75 -12.71 14.62
CA ALA A 254 10.01 -13.22 14.07
C ALA A 254 10.23 -14.69 14.44
N ARG A 255 10.24 -14.97 15.76
CA ARG A 255 10.46 -16.33 16.26
C ARG A 255 9.46 -17.35 15.72
N LEU A 256 8.20 -16.95 15.56
CA LEU A 256 7.15 -17.82 15.01
C LEU A 256 7.33 -18.05 13.50
N ALA A 257 7.65 -17.00 12.74
CA ALA A 257 7.89 -17.11 11.30
C ALA A 257 9.00 -18.13 11.01
N ASP A 258 10.08 -18.10 11.80
CA ASP A 258 11.23 -18.98 11.59
C ASP A 258 10.99 -20.41 12.08
N SER A 259 10.31 -20.57 13.22
CA SER A 259 10.13 -21.88 13.86
C SER A 259 8.92 -22.68 13.36
N LYS A 260 7.95 -22.04 12.69
CA LYS A 260 6.66 -22.65 12.29
C LYS A 260 6.34 -22.50 10.80
N MET A 261 7.36 -22.43 9.94
CA MET A 261 7.19 -22.20 8.50
C MET A 261 6.36 -23.30 7.81
N GLU A 262 6.51 -24.56 8.22
CA GLU A 262 5.74 -25.67 7.66
C GLU A 262 4.24 -25.55 7.99
N GLU A 263 3.90 -25.23 9.23
CA GLU A 263 2.54 -25.03 9.70
C GLU A 263 1.88 -23.83 9.02
N ILE A 264 2.64 -22.74 8.87
CA ILE A 264 2.23 -21.56 8.12
C ILE A 264 1.87 -21.95 6.67
N ASN A 265 2.71 -22.73 5.99
CA ASN A 265 2.45 -23.16 4.62
C ASN A 265 1.28 -24.14 4.51
N ARG A 266 1.08 -25.03 5.49
CA ARG A 266 -0.11 -25.89 5.56
C ARG A 266 -1.39 -25.05 5.65
N LEU A 267 -1.40 -24.02 6.49
CA LEU A 267 -2.54 -23.12 6.63
C LEU A 267 -2.83 -22.36 5.31
N LYS A 268 -1.80 -21.83 4.63
CA LYS A 268 -1.96 -21.17 3.32
C LYS A 268 -2.57 -22.09 2.26
N ASN A 269 -2.17 -23.35 2.23
CA ASN A 269 -2.69 -24.33 1.28
C ASN A 269 -4.17 -24.66 1.56
N LYS A 270 -4.57 -24.72 2.83
CA LYS A 270 -5.98 -24.86 3.19
C LYS A 270 -6.79 -23.62 2.80
N CYS A 271 -6.29 -22.41 3.03
CA CYS A 271 -6.94 -21.20 2.55
C CYS A 271 -7.10 -21.17 1.02
N GLU A 272 -6.11 -21.64 0.26
CA GLU A 272 -6.20 -21.72 -1.20
C GLU A 272 -7.29 -22.68 -1.66
N MET A 273 -7.36 -23.86 -1.04
CA MET A 273 -8.38 -24.86 -1.34
C MET A 273 -9.80 -24.28 -1.13
N ILE A 274 -10.02 -23.63 0.03
CA ILE A 274 -11.28 -22.98 0.35
C ILE A 274 -11.60 -21.86 -0.65
N ALA A 275 -10.61 -21.04 -1.01
CA ALA A 275 -10.79 -19.95 -1.97
C ALA A 275 -11.27 -20.48 -3.32
N ARG A 276 -10.61 -21.51 -3.86
CA ARG A 276 -11.00 -22.13 -5.13
C ARG A 276 -12.42 -22.67 -5.07
N GLU A 277 -12.78 -23.35 -3.99
CA GLU A 277 -14.09 -23.97 -3.85
C GLU A 277 -15.24 -22.94 -3.74
N VAL A 278 -15.04 -21.88 -2.96
CA VAL A 278 -16.07 -20.85 -2.72
C VAL A 278 -16.19 -19.87 -3.90
N VAL A 279 -15.07 -19.47 -4.51
CA VAL A 279 -15.08 -18.54 -5.64
C VAL A 279 -15.68 -19.23 -6.87
N LEU A 280 -15.25 -20.45 -7.19
CA LEU A 280 -15.69 -21.18 -8.39
C LEU A 280 -17.03 -21.92 -8.22
N MET A 281 -17.67 -21.80 -7.06
CA MET A 281 -18.98 -22.42 -6.81
C MET A 281 -20.01 -21.92 -7.84
N PRO A 282 -20.76 -22.81 -8.54
CA PRO A 282 -21.67 -22.45 -9.62
C PRO A 282 -23.01 -21.90 -9.09
N THR A 283 -22.95 -20.92 -8.19
CA THR A 283 -24.12 -20.24 -7.62
C THR A 283 -23.79 -18.79 -7.29
N LYS A 284 -24.80 -17.92 -7.42
CA LYS A 284 -24.76 -16.51 -7.00
C LYS A 284 -25.37 -16.30 -5.61
N GLU A 285 -25.89 -17.34 -4.97
CA GLU A 285 -26.51 -17.24 -3.65
C GLU A 285 -25.44 -17.10 -2.55
N ILE A 286 -25.38 -15.92 -1.92
CA ILE A 286 -24.43 -15.62 -0.84
C ILE A 286 -24.61 -16.59 0.33
N GLN A 287 -25.85 -16.94 0.68
CA GLN A 287 -26.14 -17.82 1.81
C GLN A 287 -25.56 -19.23 1.63
N LEU A 288 -25.61 -19.78 0.40
CA LEU A 288 -25.01 -21.07 0.10
C LEU A 288 -23.48 -21.01 0.14
N LYS A 289 -22.87 -19.97 -0.44
CA LYS A 289 -21.42 -19.75 -0.35
C LYS A 289 -20.98 -19.56 1.11
N GLN A 290 -21.74 -18.85 1.93
CA GLN A 290 -21.50 -18.64 3.35
C GLN A 290 -21.55 -19.94 4.15
N LYS A 291 -22.61 -20.73 3.95
CA LYS A 291 -22.74 -22.02 4.60
C LYS A 291 -21.54 -22.91 4.25
N ARG A 292 -21.17 -22.96 2.97
CA ARG A 292 -20.02 -23.76 2.53
C ARG A 292 -18.69 -23.27 3.11
N LEU A 293 -18.48 -21.95 3.13
CA LEU A 293 -17.30 -21.34 3.75
C LEU A 293 -17.18 -21.74 5.23
N ASN A 294 -18.27 -21.65 5.99
CA ASN A 294 -18.26 -21.99 7.41
C ASN A 294 -17.95 -23.48 7.64
N GLU A 295 -18.56 -24.37 6.86
CA GLU A 295 -18.28 -25.82 6.91
C GLU A 295 -16.79 -26.10 6.68
N LEU A 296 -16.21 -25.49 5.64
CA LEU A 296 -14.82 -25.68 5.27
C LEU A 296 -13.85 -25.07 6.29
N ILE A 297 -14.16 -23.90 6.85
CA ILE A 297 -13.32 -23.30 7.90
C ILE A 297 -13.30 -24.20 9.13
N GLU A 298 -14.46 -24.71 9.55
CA GLU A 298 -14.50 -25.57 10.73
C GLU A 298 -13.70 -26.87 10.52
N SER A 299 -13.84 -27.53 9.35
CA SER A 299 -13.19 -28.81 9.09
C SER A 299 -11.71 -28.68 8.73
N GLU A 300 -11.30 -27.62 8.03
CA GLU A 300 -9.97 -27.52 7.41
C GLU A 300 -9.01 -26.57 8.13
N ILE A 301 -9.49 -25.56 8.86
CA ILE A 301 -8.64 -24.53 9.49
C ILE A 301 -8.33 -24.86 10.95
N SER A 302 -9.26 -25.46 11.67
CA SER A 302 -9.14 -25.69 13.13
C SER A 302 -7.85 -26.40 13.53
N VAL A 303 -7.45 -27.44 12.78
CA VAL A 303 -6.25 -28.24 13.09
C VAL A 303 -4.96 -27.51 12.72
N PRO A 304 -4.75 -27.03 11.48
CA PRO A 304 -3.55 -26.25 11.13
C PRO A 304 -3.32 -25.03 12.03
N LEU A 305 -4.39 -24.36 12.45
CA LEU A 305 -4.29 -23.21 13.34
C LEU A 305 -3.92 -23.62 14.78
N SER A 306 -4.42 -24.78 15.26
CA SER A 306 -4.02 -25.39 16.52
C SER A 306 -2.51 -25.67 16.58
N ASP A 307 -1.99 -26.25 15.51
CA ASP A 307 -0.57 -26.63 15.37
C ASP A 307 0.33 -25.39 15.31
N LEU A 308 -0.12 -24.34 14.60
CA LEU A 308 0.59 -23.06 14.52
C LEU A 308 0.67 -22.35 15.88
N MET A 309 -0.38 -22.46 16.69
CA MET A 309 -0.49 -21.76 17.98
C MET A 309 0.05 -22.55 19.17
N ASP A 310 0.34 -23.84 19.01
CA ASP A 310 0.60 -24.79 20.09
C ASP A 310 -0.52 -24.75 21.16
N GLN A 311 -1.78 -24.62 20.73
CA GLN A 311 -2.95 -24.58 21.61
C GLN A 311 -3.88 -25.78 21.40
N PRO A 312 -4.70 -26.16 22.41
CA PRO A 312 -5.71 -27.18 22.22
C PRO A 312 -6.78 -26.73 21.20
N ILE A 313 -7.18 -27.64 20.30
CA ILE A 313 -8.17 -27.40 19.23
C ILE A 313 -9.45 -26.73 19.76
N LYS A 314 -9.91 -27.10 20.97
CA LYS A 314 -11.10 -26.51 21.59
C LYS A 314 -10.99 -24.98 21.73
N ARG A 315 -9.84 -24.48 22.16
CA ARG A 315 -9.59 -23.04 22.37
C ARG A 315 -9.50 -22.28 21.04
N VAL A 316 -8.98 -22.94 20.01
CA VAL A 316 -8.94 -22.42 18.64
C VAL A 316 -10.34 -22.35 18.04
N LYS A 317 -11.15 -23.40 18.23
CA LYS A 317 -12.55 -23.41 17.81
C LYS A 317 -13.35 -22.28 18.47
N ASP A 318 -13.14 -22.01 19.75
CA ASP A 318 -13.80 -20.89 20.44
C ASP A 318 -13.41 -19.52 19.83
N SER A 319 -12.15 -19.38 19.39
CA SER A 319 -11.66 -18.16 18.71
C SER A 319 -12.21 -18.02 17.29
N LEU A 320 -12.29 -19.14 16.55
CA LEU A 320 -12.89 -19.21 15.21
C LEU A 320 -14.41 -19.02 15.23
N LEU A 321 -15.11 -19.47 16.28
CA LEU A 321 -16.55 -19.25 16.45
C LEU A 321 -16.89 -17.76 16.51
N ASN A 322 -16.10 -16.97 17.25
CA ASN A 322 -16.27 -15.52 17.29
C ASN A 322 -16.06 -14.87 15.91
N PHE A 323 -15.13 -15.40 15.12
CA PHE A 323 -14.89 -14.98 13.74
C PHE A 323 -16.03 -15.41 12.79
N MET A 324 -16.53 -16.65 12.90
CA MET A 324 -17.59 -17.19 12.05
C MET A 324 -18.99 -16.61 12.33
N VAL A 325 -19.18 -16.02 13.52
CA VAL A 325 -20.43 -15.38 13.92
C VAL A 325 -20.47 -13.90 13.50
N ASP A 326 -19.32 -13.29 13.20
CA ASP A 326 -19.26 -11.93 12.65
C ASP A 326 -19.68 -11.92 11.18
N SER A 327 -20.99 -11.73 10.96
CA SER A 327 -21.60 -11.65 9.64
C SER A 327 -21.02 -10.54 8.77
N THR A 328 -20.39 -9.53 9.36
CA THR A 328 -19.72 -8.43 8.66
C THR A 328 -18.44 -8.90 7.99
N VAL A 329 -17.68 -9.77 8.67
CA VAL A 329 -16.40 -10.28 8.16
C VAL A 329 -16.62 -11.32 7.08
N ILE A 330 -17.55 -12.27 7.29
CA ILE A 330 -17.92 -13.25 6.26
C ILE A 330 -18.63 -12.58 5.08
N GLY A 331 -19.51 -11.61 5.34
CA GLY A 331 -20.15 -10.81 4.29
C GLY A 331 -19.13 -10.04 3.45
N GLY A 332 -18.10 -9.47 4.08
CA GLY A 332 -16.97 -8.84 3.39
C GLY A 332 -16.20 -9.81 2.49
N ILE A 333 -15.82 -10.97 3.02
CA ILE A 333 -15.09 -12.02 2.27
C ILE A 333 -15.91 -12.55 1.07
N LEU A 334 -17.22 -12.77 1.24
CA LEU A 334 -18.08 -13.31 0.20
C LEU A 334 -18.45 -12.28 -0.87
N THR A 335 -18.53 -11.00 -0.51
CA THR A 335 -18.75 -9.92 -1.49
C THR A 335 -17.58 -9.86 -2.50
N LEU A 336 -16.37 -10.23 -2.08
CA LEU A 336 -15.20 -10.35 -2.96
C LEU A 336 -15.32 -11.57 -3.91
N ALA A 337 -15.90 -12.68 -3.46
CA ALA A 337 -16.04 -13.94 -4.23
C ALA A 337 -17.12 -13.94 -5.32
N GLN A 338 -17.88 -12.85 -5.49
CA GLN A 338 -18.97 -12.77 -6.47
C GLN A 338 -18.61 -11.98 -7.72
N GLY A 339 -17.33 -11.64 -7.90
CA GLY A 339 -16.93 -10.73 -8.97
C GLY A 339 -17.56 -9.36 -8.70
N ALA A 340 -17.15 -8.73 -7.61
CA ALA A 340 -17.54 -7.36 -7.32
C ALA A 340 -17.22 -6.51 -8.54
N ASN A 341 -18.25 -5.95 -9.19
CA ASN A 341 -18.04 -4.72 -9.93
C ASN A 341 -17.27 -3.77 -9.00
N VAL A 342 -16.33 -3.02 -9.56
CA VAL A 342 -15.59 -1.88 -9.00
C VAL A 342 -16.40 -1.05 -7.96
N THR A 343 -17.72 -0.96 -8.14
CA THR A 343 -18.67 -0.31 -7.21
C THR A 343 -19.08 -1.11 -5.96
N THR A 344 -18.99 -2.44 -5.94
CA THR A 344 -19.32 -3.30 -4.79
C THR A 344 -18.15 -3.42 -3.80
N PHE A 345 -16.91 -3.34 -4.29
CA PHE A 345 -15.70 -3.14 -3.46
C PHE A 345 -15.84 -1.86 -2.62
N THR A 346 -16.38 -0.80 -3.24
CA THR A 346 -16.64 0.46 -2.56
C THR A 346 -17.79 0.39 -1.59
N THR A 347 -18.85 -0.40 -1.73
CA THR A 347 -19.95 -0.36 -0.74
C THR A 347 -19.61 -0.99 0.61
N ALA A 348 -18.74 -2.00 0.65
CA ALA A 348 -18.26 -2.61 1.89
C ALA A 348 -17.22 -1.73 2.61
N ALA A 349 -16.29 -1.11 1.86
CA ALA A 349 -15.30 -0.18 2.40
C ALA A 349 -15.88 1.24 2.68
N ALA A 350 -16.78 1.72 1.83
CA ALA A 350 -17.37 3.05 1.91
C ALA A 350 -18.50 3.16 2.95
N ALA A 351 -19.18 2.08 3.35
CA ALA A 351 -20.11 2.17 4.49
C ALA A 351 -19.36 2.50 5.80
N GLY A 352 -18.12 2.00 5.97
CA GLY A 352 -17.23 2.33 7.08
C GLY A 352 -16.47 3.66 6.91
N ALA A 353 -15.96 3.93 5.70
CA ALA A 353 -15.19 5.13 5.40
C ALA A 353 -16.05 6.39 5.24
N ILE A 354 -17.25 6.32 4.65
CA ILE A 354 -18.16 7.47 4.50
C ILE A 354 -18.75 7.86 5.86
N SER A 355 -19.07 6.90 6.73
CA SER A 355 -19.53 7.20 8.11
C SER A 355 -18.46 7.93 8.93
N THR A 356 -17.18 7.60 8.73
CA THR A 356 -16.04 8.17 9.47
C THR A 356 -15.56 9.48 8.84
N ALA A 357 -15.48 9.56 7.51
CA ALA A 357 -15.11 10.76 6.77
C ALA A 357 -16.19 11.84 6.86
N ILE A 358 -17.49 11.50 6.79
CA ILE A 358 -18.58 12.47 6.99
C ILE A 358 -18.63 12.93 8.45
N LYS A 359 -18.39 12.06 9.45
CA LYS A 359 -18.27 12.49 10.86
C LYS A 359 -17.06 13.39 11.12
N HIS A 360 -15.97 13.23 10.35
CA HIS A 360 -14.76 14.06 10.48
C HIS A 360 -14.91 15.41 9.75
N ILE A 361 -15.55 15.41 8.57
CA ILE A 361 -15.84 16.61 7.77
C ILE A 361 -16.93 17.48 8.43
N ILE A 362 -17.93 16.86 9.08
CA ILE A 362 -18.99 17.60 9.78
C ILE A 362 -18.50 18.20 11.12
N ARG A 363 -17.47 17.64 11.76
CA ARG A 363 -17.04 18.09 13.10
C ARG A 363 -15.98 19.19 13.11
N ASN A 364 -15.25 19.43 12.04
CA ASN A 364 -14.13 20.38 12.04
C ASN A 364 -14.20 21.37 10.88
N CYS A 365 -15.13 22.33 10.96
CA CYS A 365 -15.14 23.51 10.10
C CYS A 365 -15.42 24.77 10.91
N GLU A 366 -14.63 25.02 11.95
CA GLU A 366 -14.46 26.39 12.48
C GLU A 366 -13.00 26.61 12.90
N ARG A 367 -12.22 27.30 12.06
CA ARG A 367 -11.21 28.27 12.48
C ARG A 367 -10.70 29.09 11.30
N ARG A 368 -10.88 30.41 11.39
CA ARG A 368 -10.34 31.42 10.48
C ARG A 368 -8.88 31.72 10.86
N THR A 369 -7.96 31.15 10.10
CA THR A 369 -6.56 31.58 9.93
C THR A 369 -6.09 31.06 8.58
N THR A 370 -5.26 31.82 7.86
CA THR A 370 -4.77 31.47 6.52
C THR A 370 -4.00 30.13 6.54
N PRO A 371 -4.45 29.08 5.82
CA PRO A 371 -3.86 27.73 5.89
C PRO A 371 -2.35 27.67 5.60
N SER A 372 -1.86 28.55 4.72
CA SER A 372 -0.43 28.67 4.40
C SER A 372 0.43 29.11 5.59
N ASP A 373 -0.11 29.90 6.51
CA ASP A 373 0.66 30.42 7.66
C ASP A 373 0.84 29.36 8.74
N LEU A 374 -0.19 28.53 8.96
CA LEU A 374 -0.12 27.37 9.85
C LEU A 374 0.87 26.32 9.33
N LEU A 375 0.82 26.02 8.03
CA LEU A 375 1.78 25.14 7.36
C LEU A 375 3.22 25.64 7.51
N VAL A 376 3.48 26.92 7.20
CA VAL A 376 4.84 27.49 7.34
C VAL A 376 5.33 27.42 8.79
N SER A 377 4.46 27.63 9.77
CA SER A 377 4.85 27.53 11.19
C SER A 377 5.17 26.09 11.62
N GLY A 378 4.36 25.11 11.22
CA GLY A 378 4.60 23.70 11.51
C GLY A 378 5.84 23.15 10.82
N MET A 379 6.05 23.54 9.56
CA MET A 379 7.23 23.14 8.78
C MET A 379 8.53 23.67 9.39
N LYS A 380 8.55 24.90 9.92
CA LYS A 380 9.72 25.43 10.64
C LYS A 380 10.06 24.62 11.90
N GLN A 381 9.05 24.05 12.56
CA GLN A 381 9.22 23.20 13.73
C GLN A 381 9.75 21.80 13.35
N MET A 382 9.32 21.26 12.21
CA MET A 382 9.74 19.95 11.68
C MET A 382 11.20 19.88 11.21
N LYS A 383 11.83 21.03 10.92
CA LYS A 383 13.22 21.10 10.42
C LYS A 383 14.24 20.41 11.35
N ILE A 384 14.00 20.42 12.67
CA ILE A 384 14.89 19.82 13.67
C ILE A 384 14.72 18.29 13.73
N GLU A 385 13.48 17.78 13.62
CA GLU A 385 13.19 16.34 13.69
C GLU A 385 13.62 15.58 12.41
N TYR A 386 13.67 16.26 11.27
CA TYR A 386 14.09 15.71 9.99
C TYR A 386 15.61 15.47 9.87
N GLU A 387 16.44 16.27 10.54
CA GLU A 387 17.90 16.08 10.54
C GLU A 387 18.29 14.74 11.20
N ASP A 388 17.54 14.31 12.22
CA ASP A 388 17.71 13.01 12.86
C ASP A 388 17.22 11.84 11.97
N VAL A 389 16.14 12.04 11.21
CA VAL A 389 15.67 11.06 10.20
C VAL A 389 16.72 10.89 9.10
N GLN A 390 17.32 11.98 8.63
CA GLN A 390 18.34 11.98 7.58
C GLN A 390 19.62 11.27 8.03
N ARG A 391 20.07 11.48 9.28
CA ARG A 391 21.22 10.76 9.86
C ARG A 391 20.98 9.25 9.86
N TYR A 392 19.82 8.82 10.37
CA TYR A 392 19.46 7.40 10.46
C TYR A 392 19.33 6.72 9.09
N LEU A 393 18.81 7.42 8.10
CA LEU A 393 18.69 6.87 6.74
C LEU A 393 20.01 6.82 5.99
N SER A 394 20.90 7.77 6.25
CA SER A 394 22.27 7.72 5.74
C SER A 394 23.00 6.50 6.32
N GLU A 395 22.78 6.18 7.60
CA GLU A 395 23.31 4.97 8.25
C GLU A 395 22.75 3.68 7.64
N ILE A 396 21.43 3.60 7.39
CA ILE A 396 20.79 2.44 6.73
C ILE A 396 21.32 2.23 5.30
N VAL A 397 21.50 3.31 4.53
CA VAL A 397 22.02 3.24 3.15
C VAL A 397 23.48 2.79 3.13
N ILE A 398 24.30 3.24 4.09
CA ILE A 398 25.72 2.86 4.21
C ILE A 398 25.86 1.39 4.64
N GLU A 399 25.10 0.92 5.64
CA GLU A 399 25.13 -0.50 6.08
C GLU A 399 24.73 -1.47 4.96
N GLN A 400 23.79 -1.08 4.09
CA GLN A 400 23.36 -1.89 2.95
C GLN A 400 24.36 -1.90 1.78
N LEU A 401 25.20 -0.87 1.66
CA LEU A 401 26.29 -0.82 0.68
C LEU A 401 27.48 -1.65 1.14
N ASP A 402 27.83 -1.61 2.42
CA ASP A 402 28.91 -2.43 3.00
C ASP A 402 28.59 -3.92 2.95
N THR A 403 27.33 -4.32 3.11
CA THR A 403 26.90 -5.72 2.94
C THR A 403 26.92 -6.20 1.48
N LYS A 404 26.92 -5.30 0.49
CA LYS A 404 27.12 -5.64 -0.94
C LYS A 404 28.58 -5.57 -1.39
N MET A 405 29.47 -4.95 -0.64
CA MET A 405 30.91 -4.90 -0.95
C MET A 405 31.70 -6.12 -0.46
N VAL A 406 31.07 -7.07 0.25
CA VAL A 406 31.65 -8.37 0.62
C VAL A 406 31.13 -9.51 -0.27
N ASN A 407 31.20 -9.36 -1.60
CA ASN A 407 31.58 -10.47 -2.49
C ASN A 407 31.87 -10.03 -3.94
N PRO A 408 33.07 -9.53 -4.25
CA PRO A 408 33.55 -9.39 -5.62
C PRO A 408 34.54 -10.53 -5.93
N ARG A 409 34.06 -11.77 -6.06
CA ARG A 409 34.85 -12.85 -6.67
C ARG A 409 33.99 -13.76 -7.53
N ASN A 410 33.85 -13.37 -8.79
CA ASN A 410 34.14 -14.23 -9.96
C ASN A 410 33.78 -13.47 -11.24
N GLN A 411 34.64 -12.53 -11.62
CA GLN A 411 34.86 -12.22 -13.02
C GLN A 411 36.00 -13.13 -13.48
N ASN A 412 35.69 -14.07 -14.37
CA ASN A 412 36.53 -14.54 -15.46
C ASN A 412 35.83 -15.75 -16.12
N ILE A 413 35.47 -15.60 -17.39
CA ILE A 413 35.95 -16.40 -18.54
C ILE A 413 35.03 -16.11 -19.74
N LEU A 414 35.66 -15.46 -20.74
CA LEU A 414 35.36 -15.35 -22.18
C LEU A 414 33.99 -14.87 -22.66
#